data_AF-A0A349K345-F1
#
_entry.id   AF-A0A349K345-F1
#
_cell.length_a   1.000
_cell.length_b   1.000
_cell.length_c   1.000
_cell.angle_alpha   90.00
_cell.angle_beta   90.00
_cell.angle_gamma   90.00
#
_symmetry.space_group_name_H-M   'P 1'
#
loop_
_entity.id
_entity.type
_entity.pdbx_description
1 polymer ?
#
loop_
_entity_poly.entity_id
_entity_poly.type
_entity_poly.pdbx_seq_one_letter_code
_entity_poly.pdbx_strand_id
1 'polypeptide(L)'
;MNAHPSCLLSVTLTLLGTTLLQAQVSTDGPRYTPPGGHEIVTAHTNDFRDLLDRYPRDRETFQREFPSRLEEKRLAGLEKFFEAWHRVLLEMDFDKMNRSGQVDYILFRLRLERDQEQFAREAAHLRTIAALLPSVGEITALEYRRRSQDKYDPQKLAPKLEKLARSIDEKRREVEEIVAGSRKRQREEGRDEMAEKNFKTAEDASRELQRVVENWFNYYRGYNPLLTWWITAPSKKLSTSLGAYADVFKPDPKHKPKPIQKPKKEGFNGENHASPVGEEQLATLLRQEMIPYPAAELIRLG
;
A
#
# COMPACT_ATOMS: atom_id res chain seq x y z
N MET A 1 14.60 -58.37 -60.78
CA MET A 1 14.14 -57.10 -61.40
C MET A 1 12.73 -56.84 -60.91
N ASN A 2 12.49 -55.61 -60.42
CA ASN A 2 11.19 -54.99 -60.10
C ASN A 2 10.43 -55.63 -58.90
N ALA A 3 10.44 -55.04 -57.71
CA ALA A 3 9.73 -53.84 -57.26
C ALA A 3 8.20 -53.96 -57.37
N HIS A 4 7.55 -54.30 -56.24
CA HIS A 4 6.16 -53.93 -55.95
C HIS A 4 6.07 -53.47 -54.48
N PRO A 5 5.45 -52.31 -54.19
CA PRO A 5 5.42 -51.72 -52.86
C PRO A 5 4.19 -52.18 -52.07
N SER A 6 4.39 -52.60 -50.83
CA SER A 6 3.32 -52.80 -49.86
C SER A 6 3.14 -51.51 -49.05
N CYS A 7 2.01 -50.83 -49.27
CA CYS A 7 1.56 -49.67 -48.50
C CYS A 7 1.46 -50.01 -47.00
N LEU A 8 2.30 -49.37 -46.18
CA LEU A 8 2.12 -49.28 -44.74
C LEU A 8 1.28 -48.03 -44.44
N LEU A 9 0.04 -48.22 -44.00
CA LEU A 9 -0.80 -47.15 -43.43
C LEU A 9 -0.29 -46.83 -42.01
N SER A 10 0.46 -45.74 -41.88
CA SER A 10 0.85 -45.17 -40.60
C SER A 10 -0.29 -44.34 -40.03
N VAL A 11 -0.99 -44.86 -39.02
CA VAL A 11 -1.97 -44.08 -38.24
C VAL A 11 -1.19 -43.22 -37.24
N THR A 12 -0.94 -41.96 -37.60
CA THR A 12 -0.37 -40.97 -36.68
C THR A 12 -1.47 -40.40 -35.79
N LEU A 13 -1.56 -40.92 -34.58
CA LEU A 13 -2.39 -40.37 -33.50
C LEU A 13 -1.76 -39.07 -33.01
N THR A 14 -2.21 -37.93 -33.54
CA THR A 14 -1.80 -36.61 -33.06
C THR A 14 -2.44 -36.34 -31.69
N LEU A 15 -1.64 -36.50 -30.63
CA LEU A 15 -1.94 -36.02 -29.29
C LEU A 15 -1.92 -34.48 -29.33
N LEU A 16 -3.09 -33.84 -29.47
CA LEU A 16 -3.20 -32.40 -29.20
C LEU A 16 -2.99 -32.18 -27.70
N GLY A 17 -1.78 -31.74 -27.36
CA GLY A 17 -1.45 -31.24 -26.03
C GLY A 17 -2.33 -30.05 -25.71
N THR A 18 -3.27 -30.23 -24.79
CA THR A 18 -4.01 -29.14 -24.17
C THR A 18 -3.05 -28.37 -23.28
N THR A 19 -2.45 -27.31 -23.83
CA THR A 19 -1.82 -26.28 -23.01
C THR A 19 -2.90 -25.62 -22.17
N LEU A 20 -3.02 -26.04 -20.91
CA LEU A 20 -3.73 -25.33 -19.86
C LEU A 20 -3.17 -23.90 -19.79
N LEU A 21 -3.86 -22.94 -20.40
CA LEU A 21 -3.66 -21.53 -20.09
C LEU A 21 -3.89 -21.38 -18.58
N GLN A 22 -2.81 -21.20 -17.82
CA GLN A 22 -2.93 -20.64 -16.49
C GLN A 22 -3.53 -19.25 -16.66
N ALA A 23 -4.73 -19.03 -16.11
CA ALA A 23 -5.31 -17.70 -16.01
C ALA A 23 -4.27 -16.78 -15.34
N GLN A 24 -3.66 -15.90 -16.14
CA GLN A 24 -2.85 -14.83 -15.61
C GLN A 24 -3.83 -13.81 -15.03
N VAL A 25 -4.03 -13.90 -13.73
CA VAL A 25 -4.62 -12.82 -12.94
C VAL A 25 -3.84 -11.56 -13.31
N SER A 26 -4.53 -10.56 -13.86
CA SER A 26 -3.94 -9.30 -14.33
C SER A 26 -2.87 -8.79 -13.35
N THR A 27 -1.63 -8.73 -13.80
CA THR A 27 -0.48 -8.33 -12.98
C THR A 27 -0.39 -6.83 -12.75
N ASP A 28 -1.12 -6.03 -13.54
CA ASP A 28 -1.00 -4.57 -13.58
C ASP A 28 -1.91 -3.83 -12.57
N GLY A 29 -2.81 -4.55 -11.88
CA GLY A 29 -3.78 -3.93 -10.98
C GLY A 29 -4.93 -3.22 -11.72
N PRO A 30 -5.81 -2.51 -10.99
CA PRO A 30 -6.90 -1.73 -11.55
C PRO A 30 -6.35 -0.55 -12.37
N ARG A 31 -6.90 -0.33 -13.57
CA ARG A 31 -6.58 0.86 -14.37
C ARG A 31 -7.45 2.03 -13.90
N TYR A 32 -6.81 3.14 -13.54
CA TYR A 32 -7.51 4.40 -13.26
C TYR A 32 -7.62 5.22 -14.55
N THR A 33 -8.83 5.71 -14.84
CA THR A 33 -9.08 6.65 -15.93
C THR A 33 -9.47 8.00 -15.31
N PRO A 34 -8.64 9.05 -15.43
CA PRO A 34 -8.98 10.38 -14.93
C PRO A 34 -10.14 10.99 -15.74
N PRO A 35 -10.86 11.99 -15.20
CA PRO A 35 -11.71 12.84 -16.04
C PRO A 35 -10.91 13.53 -17.14
N GLY A 36 -11.55 13.87 -18.26
CA GLY A 36 -10.95 14.79 -19.24
C GLY A 36 -11.01 16.23 -18.74
N GLY A 37 -9.89 16.95 -18.70
CA GLY A 37 -9.84 18.33 -18.17
C GLY A 37 -10.78 19.28 -18.90
N HIS A 38 -11.01 19.06 -20.19
CA HIS A 38 -11.93 19.86 -21.02
C HIS A 38 -13.42 19.62 -20.72
N GLU A 39 -13.81 18.39 -20.33
CA GLU A 39 -15.21 18.04 -20.01
C GLU A 39 -15.69 18.78 -18.75
N ILE A 40 -14.75 19.15 -17.89
CA ILE A 40 -15.00 19.80 -16.61
C ILE A 40 -15.19 21.32 -16.77
N VAL A 41 -14.63 21.91 -17.84
CA VAL A 41 -14.69 23.36 -18.12
C VAL A 41 -15.92 23.73 -18.98
N THR A 42 -16.62 22.74 -19.54
CA THR A 42 -17.77 22.97 -20.44
C THR A 42 -19.11 23.28 -19.75
N ALA A 43 -19.20 23.19 -18.42
CA ALA A 43 -20.30 23.81 -17.68
C ALA A 43 -19.95 25.29 -17.43
N HIS A 44 -20.79 26.20 -17.90
CA HIS A 44 -20.56 27.66 -18.03
C HIS A 44 -20.22 28.46 -16.73
N THR A 45 -19.70 27.84 -15.67
CA THR A 45 -19.48 28.47 -14.35
C THR A 45 -18.07 28.33 -13.77
N ASN A 46 -17.10 27.68 -14.41
CA ASN A 46 -15.79 27.41 -13.78
C ASN A 46 -15.96 26.77 -12.39
N ASP A 47 -16.90 25.83 -12.25
CA ASP A 47 -17.23 25.25 -10.95
C ASP A 47 -16.22 24.15 -10.57
N PHE A 48 -15.24 24.53 -9.74
CA PHE A 48 -14.25 23.60 -9.19
C PHE A 48 -14.83 22.65 -8.13
N ARG A 49 -16.08 22.83 -7.68
CA ARG A 49 -16.68 21.99 -6.64
C ARG A 49 -16.70 20.52 -7.04
N ASP A 50 -17.07 20.22 -8.28
CA ASP A 50 -17.11 18.84 -8.76
C ASP A 50 -15.73 18.18 -8.75
N LEU A 51 -14.67 18.94 -9.06
CA LEU A 51 -13.28 18.45 -8.96
C LEU A 51 -12.84 18.22 -7.52
N LEU A 52 -13.12 19.19 -6.64
CA LEU A 52 -12.76 19.14 -5.22
C LEU A 52 -13.39 17.95 -4.50
N ASP A 53 -14.58 17.56 -4.96
CA ASP A 53 -15.35 16.42 -4.49
C ASP A 53 -14.94 15.10 -5.14
N ARG A 54 -14.67 15.10 -6.44
CA ARG A 54 -14.32 13.91 -7.21
C ARG A 54 -12.92 13.42 -6.86
N TYR A 55 -11.93 14.32 -6.80
CA TYR A 55 -10.55 13.95 -6.51
C TYR A 55 -10.37 13.05 -5.26
N PRO A 56 -10.89 13.41 -4.07
CA PRO A 56 -10.74 12.55 -2.90
C PRO A 56 -11.53 11.23 -3.04
N ARG A 57 -12.70 11.24 -3.69
CA ARG A 57 -13.51 10.03 -3.94
C ARG A 57 -12.81 9.05 -4.89
N ASP A 58 -12.24 9.57 -5.97
CA ASP A 58 -11.49 8.78 -6.95
C ASP A 58 -10.23 8.19 -6.28
N ARG A 59 -9.53 8.98 -5.46
CA ARG A 59 -8.37 8.49 -4.68
C ARG A 59 -8.77 7.37 -3.74
N GLU A 60 -9.83 7.56 -2.96
CA GLU A 60 -10.33 6.55 -2.02
C GLU A 60 -10.75 5.27 -2.75
N THR A 61 -11.53 5.42 -3.81
CA THR A 61 -11.99 4.29 -4.64
C THR A 61 -10.82 3.51 -5.19
N PHE A 62 -9.84 4.20 -5.80
CA PHE A 62 -8.63 3.59 -6.31
C PHE A 62 -7.83 2.86 -5.23
N GLN A 63 -7.70 3.45 -4.04
CA GLN A 63 -6.99 2.82 -2.93
C GLN A 63 -7.69 1.54 -2.43
N ARG A 64 -9.02 1.52 -2.39
CA ARG A 64 -9.83 0.37 -1.92
C ARG A 64 -9.78 -0.83 -2.87
N GLU A 65 -9.43 -0.61 -4.14
CA GLU A 65 -9.24 -1.69 -5.10
C GLU A 65 -8.03 -2.57 -4.79
N PHE A 66 -7.11 -2.14 -3.94
CA PHE A 66 -5.96 -2.95 -3.54
C PHE A 66 -6.22 -3.63 -2.19
N PRO A 67 -6.10 -4.96 -2.08
CA PRO A 67 -6.23 -5.68 -0.82
C PRO A 67 -5.26 -5.22 0.27
N SER A 68 -4.07 -4.73 -0.10
CA SER A 68 -3.12 -4.19 0.86
C SER A 68 -2.41 -2.90 0.43
N ARG A 69 -2.14 -2.04 1.41
CA ARG A 69 -1.36 -0.80 1.24
C ARG A 69 0.10 -1.04 0.86
N LEU A 70 0.62 -2.24 1.16
CA LEU A 70 2.01 -2.66 0.93
C LEU A 70 2.31 -3.07 -0.50
N GLU A 71 1.30 -3.20 -1.35
CA GLU A 71 1.48 -3.68 -2.71
C GLU A 71 2.24 -2.65 -3.56
N GLU A 72 3.37 -3.03 -4.14
CA GLU A 72 4.15 -2.12 -5.00
C GLU A 72 3.30 -1.60 -6.17
N LYS A 73 2.43 -2.43 -6.75
CA LYS A 73 1.49 -2.01 -7.79
C LYS A 73 0.47 -0.96 -7.31
N ARG A 74 0.11 -0.94 -6.02
CA ARG A 74 -0.70 0.13 -5.44
C ARG A 74 0.11 1.41 -5.36
N LEU A 75 1.35 1.32 -4.89
CA LEU A 75 2.24 2.48 -4.76
C LEU A 75 2.50 3.13 -6.13
N ALA A 76 2.95 2.35 -7.11
CA ALA A 76 3.15 2.81 -8.48
C ALA A 76 1.84 3.29 -9.14
N GLY A 77 0.71 2.65 -8.83
CA GLY A 77 -0.60 3.06 -9.29
C GLY A 77 -1.00 4.45 -8.77
N LEU A 78 -0.71 4.74 -7.50
CA LEU A 78 -0.96 6.04 -6.90
C LEU A 78 -0.02 7.13 -7.42
N GLU A 79 1.25 6.80 -7.71
CA GLU A 79 2.18 7.72 -8.40
C GLU A 79 1.57 8.18 -9.74
N LYS A 80 1.10 7.22 -10.55
CA LYS A 80 0.40 7.50 -11.82
C LYS A 80 -0.93 8.24 -11.63
N PHE A 81 -1.64 7.99 -10.55
CA PHE A 81 -2.87 8.72 -10.21
C PHE A 81 -2.59 10.21 -10.02
N PHE A 82 -1.54 10.58 -9.27
CA PHE A 82 -1.14 11.98 -9.11
C PHE A 82 -0.71 12.61 -10.43
N GLU A 83 0.09 11.91 -11.25
CA GLU A 83 0.47 12.38 -12.58
C GLU A 83 -0.76 12.63 -13.49
N ALA A 84 -1.76 11.76 -13.42
CA ALA A 84 -3.00 11.90 -14.17
C ALA A 84 -3.78 13.16 -13.72
N TRP A 85 -3.91 13.40 -12.42
CA TRP A 85 -4.59 14.59 -11.90
C TRP A 85 -3.86 15.90 -12.17
N HIS A 86 -2.52 15.88 -12.20
CA HIS A 86 -1.74 17.03 -12.67
C HIS A 86 -2.01 17.33 -14.14
N ARG A 87 -2.15 16.29 -14.98
CA ARG A 87 -2.52 16.46 -16.39
C ARG A 87 -3.91 17.07 -16.55
N VAL A 88 -4.88 16.64 -15.74
CA VAL A 88 -6.23 17.24 -15.71
C VAL A 88 -6.15 18.74 -15.48
N LEU A 89 -5.33 19.20 -14.53
CA LEU A 89 -5.12 20.62 -14.28
C LEU A 89 -4.48 21.34 -15.47
N LEU A 90 -3.44 20.75 -16.07
CA LEU A 90 -2.73 21.34 -17.21
C LEU A 90 -3.59 21.50 -18.47
N GLU A 91 -4.62 20.67 -18.64
CA GLU A 91 -5.58 20.76 -19.74
C GLU A 91 -6.58 21.91 -19.57
N MET A 92 -6.67 22.51 -18.38
CA MET A 92 -7.59 23.62 -18.11
C MET A 92 -7.02 24.95 -18.58
N ASP A 93 -7.86 25.78 -19.20
CA ASP A 93 -7.48 27.12 -19.66
C ASP A 93 -7.60 28.15 -18.52
N PHE A 94 -6.52 28.33 -17.75
CA PHE A 94 -6.45 29.23 -16.59
C PHE A 94 -6.81 30.69 -16.92
N ASP A 95 -6.42 31.16 -18.11
CA ASP A 95 -6.60 32.55 -18.53
C ASP A 95 -8.07 32.85 -18.90
N LYS A 96 -8.83 31.83 -19.27
CA LYS A 96 -10.28 31.95 -19.53
C LYS A 96 -11.14 31.82 -18.27
N MET A 97 -10.56 31.48 -17.12
CA MET A 97 -11.31 31.34 -15.88
C MET A 97 -11.68 32.72 -15.29
N ASN A 98 -12.83 32.78 -14.61
CA ASN A 98 -13.14 33.94 -13.77
C ASN A 98 -12.23 33.94 -12.51
N ARG A 99 -12.21 35.05 -11.77
CA ARG A 99 -11.35 35.19 -10.59
C ARG A 99 -11.56 34.10 -9.53
N SER A 100 -12.79 33.61 -9.35
CA SER A 100 -13.08 32.51 -8.42
C SER A 100 -12.43 31.22 -8.89
N GLY A 101 -12.61 30.86 -10.17
CA GLY A 101 -12.01 29.67 -10.76
C GLY A 101 -10.48 29.71 -10.75
N GLN A 102 -9.87 30.88 -10.96
CA GLN A 102 -8.41 31.03 -10.83
C GLN A 102 -7.93 30.78 -9.39
N VAL A 103 -8.66 31.28 -8.39
CA VAL A 103 -8.34 31.01 -6.97
C VAL A 103 -8.48 29.53 -6.67
N ASP A 104 -9.60 28.91 -7.08
CA ASP A 104 -9.86 27.49 -6.84
C ASP A 104 -8.84 26.58 -7.55
N TYR A 105 -8.41 26.94 -8.76
CA TYR A 105 -7.32 26.27 -9.48
C TYR A 105 -6.03 26.26 -8.66
N ILE A 106 -5.62 27.44 -8.16
CA ILE A 106 -4.38 27.59 -7.37
C ILE A 106 -4.47 26.76 -6.09
N LEU A 107 -5.60 26.84 -5.37
CA LEU A 107 -5.81 26.08 -4.14
C LEU A 107 -5.85 24.57 -4.39
N PHE A 108 -6.48 24.13 -5.48
CA PHE A 108 -6.54 22.72 -5.82
C PHE A 108 -5.15 22.17 -6.23
N ARG A 109 -4.38 22.93 -7.02
CA ARG A 109 -2.99 22.57 -7.34
C ARG A 109 -2.15 22.40 -6.07
N LEU A 110 -2.24 23.36 -5.14
CA LEU A 110 -1.54 23.30 -3.86
C LEU A 110 -1.93 22.06 -3.04
N ARG A 111 -3.22 21.74 -2.98
CA ARG A 111 -3.72 20.52 -2.32
C ARG A 111 -3.17 19.26 -2.97
N LEU A 112 -3.17 19.20 -4.31
CA LEU A 112 -2.68 18.05 -5.06
C LEU A 112 -1.19 17.81 -4.82
N GLU A 113 -0.37 18.87 -4.88
CA GLU A 113 1.07 18.80 -4.59
C GLU A 113 1.34 18.33 -3.15
N ARG A 114 0.63 18.90 -2.17
CA ARG A 114 0.75 18.50 -0.76
C ARG A 114 0.40 17.02 -0.55
N ASP A 115 -0.70 16.56 -1.15
CA ASP A 115 -1.14 15.17 -1.04
C ASP A 115 -0.13 14.22 -1.71
N GLN A 116 0.45 14.60 -2.85
CA GLN A 116 1.49 13.85 -3.54
C GLN A 116 2.76 13.74 -2.69
N GLU A 117 3.22 14.84 -2.09
CA GLU A 117 4.37 14.85 -1.19
C GLU A 117 4.14 13.98 0.05
N GLN A 118 2.95 14.06 0.65
CA GLN A 118 2.58 13.21 1.79
C GLN A 118 2.60 11.73 1.40
N PHE A 119 2.02 11.40 0.24
CA PHE A 119 2.04 10.05 -0.27
C PHE A 119 3.46 9.58 -0.60
N ALA A 120 4.33 10.41 -1.18
CA ALA A 120 5.71 10.05 -1.48
C ALA A 120 6.49 9.66 -0.20
N ARG A 121 6.32 10.42 0.89
CA ARG A 121 6.88 10.08 2.21
C ARG A 121 6.32 8.77 2.75
N GLU A 122 5.01 8.56 2.62
CA GLU A 122 4.36 7.30 3.02
C GLU A 122 4.88 6.12 2.20
N ALA A 123 4.96 6.23 0.88
CA ALA A 123 5.43 5.19 -0.02
C ALA A 123 6.89 4.83 0.25
N ALA A 124 7.78 5.81 0.46
CA ALA A 124 9.17 5.56 0.84
C ALA A 124 9.28 4.80 2.18
N HIS A 125 8.47 5.19 3.17
CA HIS A 125 8.39 4.51 4.45
C HIS A 125 7.87 3.08 4.32
N LEU A 126 6.80 2.86 3.54
CA LEU A 126 6.24 1.54 3.25
C LEU A 126 7.22 0.63 2.51
N ARG A 127 8.00 1.17 1.56
CA ARG A 127 9.06 0.43 0.85
C ARG A 127 10.19 0.02 1.78
N THR A 128 10.54 0.88 2.77
CA THR A 128 11.57 0.58 3.77
C THR A 128 11.16 -0.61 4.65
N ILE A 129 9.90 -0.67 5.07
CA ILE A 129 9.39 -1.77 5.91
C ILE A 129 9.07 -3.04 5.12
N ALA A 130 9.02 -2.99 3.78
CA ALA A 130 8.61 -4.14 2.96
C ALA A 130 9.49 -5.38 3.21
N ALA A 131 10.78 -5.18 3.50
CA ALA A 131 11.70 -6.26 3.87
C ALA A 131 11.31 -7.00 5.17
N LEU A 132 10.57 -6.34 6.06
CA LEU A 132 10.04 -6.92 7.31
C LEU A 132 8.67 -7.58 7.11
N LEU A 133 8.13 -7.65 5.89
CA LEU A 133 6.76 -8.08 5.65
C LEU A 133 6.76 -9.20 4.59
N PRO A 134 6.92 -10.47 5.00
CA PRO A 134 6.98 -11.59 4.06
C PRO A 134 5.64 -11.81 3.36
N SER A 135 5.71 -12.35 2.14
CA SER A 135 4.59 -12.95 1.43
C SER A 135 3.36 -12.06 1.18
N VAL A 136 3.52 -10.74 1.14
CA VAL A 136 2.46 -9.79 0.74
C VAL A 136 1.82 -10.20 -0.59
N GLY A 137 2.64 -10.51 -1.60
CA GLY A 137 2.16 -10.92 -2.93
C GLY A 137 1.37 -12.23 -2.92
N GLU A 138 1.82 -13.22 -2.15
CA GLU A 138 1.13 -14.52 -2.05
C GLU A 138 -0.23 -14.40 -1.35
N ILE A 139 -0.30 -13.59 -0.29
CA ILE A 139 -1.53 -13.36 0.47
C ILE A 139 -2.54 -12.57 -0.37
N THR A 140 -2.10 -11.45 -0.96
CA THR A 140 -2.98 -10.61 -1.78
C THR A 140 -3.45 -11.33 -3.06
N ALA A 141 -2.65 -12.26 -3.61
CA ALA A 141 -3.05 -13.10 -4.73
C ALA A 141 -4.28 -14.00 -4.43
N LEU A 142 -4.51 -14.38 -3.17
CA LEU A 142 -5.72 -15.12 -2.77
C LEU A 142 -6.98 -14.28 -3.00
N GLU A 143 -6.90 -13.01 -2.63
CA GLU A 143 -8.00 -12.05 -2.80
C GLU A 143 -8.21 -11.70 -4.27
N TYR A 144 -7.15 -11.51 -5.06
CA TYR A 144 -7.30 -11.28 -6.50
C TYR A 144 -7.95 -12.45 -7.23
N ARG A 145 -7.52 -13.69 -6.93
CA ARG A 145 -8.16 -14.90 -7.49
C ARG A 145 -9.63 -15.03 -7.08
N ARG A 146 -9.96 -14.62 -5.84
CA ARG A 146 -11.36 -14.57 -5.39
C ARG A 146 -12.16 -13.58 -6.24
N ARG A 147 -11.62 -12.39 -6.49
CA ARG A 147 -12.27 -11.34 -7.31
C ARG A 147 -12.41 -11.74 -8.78
N SER A 148 -11.47 -12.48 -9.34
CA SER A 148 -11.58 -13.03 -10.70
C SER A 148 -12.51 -14.25 -10.79
N GLN A 149 -13.09 -14.69 -9.67
CA GLN A 149 -13.93 -15.89 -9.58
C GLN A 149 -13.22 -17.17 -10.05
N ASP A 150 -11.90 -17.20 -9.92
CA ASP A 150 -11.10 -18.38 -10.27
C ASP A 150 -11.47 -19.55 -9.36
N LYS A 151 -11.58 -20.75 -9.95
CA LYS A 151 -11.81 -21.97 -9.18
C LYS A 151 -10.52 -22.41 -8.48
N TYR A 152 -10.64 -22.69 -7.19
CA TYR A 152 -9.56 -23.33 -6.43
C TYR A 152 -9.64 -24.84 -6.54
N ASP A 153 -8.47 -25.48 -6.68
CA ASP A 153 -8.27 -26.90 -6.42
C ASP A 153 -8.00 -27.09 -4.92
N PRO A 154 -8.94 -27.64 -4.13
CA PRO A 154 -8.81 -27.73 -2.67
C PRO A 154 -7.57 -28.54 -2.24
N GLN A 155 -7.24 -29.60 -2.96
CA GLN A 155 -6.12 -30.50 -2.63
C GLN A 155 -4.76 -29.82 -2.86
N LYS A 156 -4.69 -28.88 -3.80
CA LYS A 156 -3.48 -28.07 -4.03
C LYS A 156 -3.43 -26.83 -3.16
N LEU A 157 -4.58 -26.24 -2.84
CA LEU A 157 -4.65 -25.00 -2.07
C LEU A 157 -4.31 -25.22 -0.60
N ALA A 158 -4.85 -26.25 0.04
CA ALA A 158 -4.62 -26.50 1.46
C ALA A 158 -3.11 -26.64 1.81
N PRO A 159 -2.31 -27.46 1.10
CA PRO A 159 -0.87 -27.54 1.34
C PRO A 159 -0.12 -26.23 1.06
N LYS A 160 -0.57 -25.43 0.09
CA LYS A 160 0.02 -24.11 -0.19
C LYS A 160 -0.16 -23.16 0.98
N LEU A 161 -1.37 -23.09 1.55
CA LEU A 161 -1.67 -22.27 2.72
C LEU A 161 -0.86 -22.73 3.95
N GLU A 162 -0.70 -24.05 4.14
CA GLU A 162 0.17 -24.55 5.21
C GLU A 162 1.63 -24.17 5.03
N LYS A 163 2.15 -24.30 3.81
CA LYS A 163 3.54 -23.91 3.49
C LYS A 163 3.74 -22.42 3.75
N LEU A 164 2.79 -21.60 3.33
CA LEU A 164 2.81 -20.15 3.56
C LEU A 164 2.77 -19.81 5.06
N ALA A 165 1.96 -20.50 5.86
CA ALA A 165 1.95 -20.31 7.31
C ALA A 165 3.31 -20.66 7.94
N ARG A 166 3.94 -21.76 7.50
CA ARG A 166 5.27 -22.16 7.98
C ARG A 166 6.35 -21.14 7.62
N SER A 167 6.36 -20.61 6.40
CA SER A 167 7.34 -19.58 6.01
C SER A 167 7.19 -18.29 6.80
N ILE A 168 5.95 -17.91 7.16
CA ILE A 168 5.69 -16.77 8.05
C ILE A 168 6.21 -17.06 9.47
N ASP A 169 5.99 -18.27 9.99
CA ASP A 169 6.51 -18.66 11.31
C ASP A 169 8.05 -18.71 11.35
N GLU A 170 8.70 -19.12 10.28
CA GLU A 170 10.16 -19.10 10.12
C GLU A 170 10.67 -17.65 10.12
N LYS A 171 10.06 -16.79 9.28
CA LYS A 171 10.42 -15.37 9.22
C LYS A 171 10.19 -14.65 10.55
N ARG A 172 9.13 -15.04 11.28
CA ARG A 172 8.82 -14.51 12.62
C ARG A 172 10.02 -14.63 13.56
N ARG A 173 10.68 -15.80 13.57
CA ARG A 173 11.83 -16.05 14.46
C ARG A 173 13.00 -15.14 14.12
N GLU A 174 13.29 -14.95 12.83
CA GLU A 174 14.33 -14.01 12.39
C GLU A 174 14.03 -12.57 12.84
N VAL A 175 12.78 -12.14 12.68
CA VAL A 175 12.37 -10.77 13.02
C VAL A 175 12.28 -10.55 14.52
N GLU A 176 11.91 -11.57 15.29
CA GLU A 176 11.90 -11.52 16.75
C GLU A 176 13.28 -11.19 17.31
N GLU A 177 14.34 -11.81 16.79
CA GLU A 177 15.73 -11.48 17.15
C GLU A 177 16.11 -10.04 16.76
N ILE A 178 15.70 -9.58 15.58
CA ILE A 178 15.96 -8.19 15.12
C ILE A 178 15.28 -7.18 16.05
N VAL A 179 14.01 -7.39 16.37
CA VAL A 179 13.22 -6.49 17.22
C VAL A 179 13.74 -6.52 18.65
N ALA A 180 14.04 -7.69 19.20
CA ALA A 180 14.61 -7.85 20.53
C ALA A 180 15.98 -7.15 20.64
N GLY A 181 16.86 -7.36 19.66
CA GLY A 181 18.17 -6.72 19.59
C GLY A 181 18.07 -5.20 19.47
N SER A 182 17.17 -4.69 18.63
CA SER A 182 16.88 -3.26 18.51
C SER A 182 16.40 -2.66 19.83
N ARG A 183 15.42 -3.29 20.49
CA ARG A 183 14.88 -2.81 21.77
C ARG A 183 15.88 -2.90 22.90
N LYS A 184 16.79 -3.87 22.90
CA LYS A 184 17.89 -3.94 23.86
C LYS A 184 18.79 -2.72 23.72
N ARG A 185 19.24 -2.38 22.50
CA ARG A 185 20.03 -1.16 22.26
C ARG A 185 19.29 0.09 22.68
N GLN A 186 17.99 0.19 22.38
CA GLN A 186 17.18 1.34 22.80
C GLN A 186 17.09 1.51 24.34
N ARG A 187 17.24 0.44 25.12
CA ARG A 187 17.29 0.52 26.59
C ARG A 187 18.62 1.07 27.10
N GLU A 188 19.70 0.82 26.37
CA GLU A 188 21.08 1.22 26.72
C GLU A 188 21.40 2.64 26.22
N GLU A 189 21.01 2.95 24.98
CA GLU A 189 21.40 4.17 24.25
C GLU A 189 20.29 5.24 24.18
N GLY A 190 19.05 4.87 24.53
CA GLY A 190 17.88 5.73 24.42
C GLY A 190 16.91 5.31 23.31
N ARG A 191 15.66 5.79 23.40
CA ARG A 191 14.58 5.35 22.49
C ARG A 191 14.80 5.84 21.06
N ASP A 192 14.85 4.90 20.13
CA ASP A 192 14.85 5.16 18.69
C ASP A 192 13.40 5.29 18.18
N GLU A 193 12.94 6.53 18.02
CA GLU A 193 11.59 6.83 17.55
C GLU A 193 11.33 6.33 16.11
N MET A 194 12.36 6.29 15.26
CA MET A 194 12.23 5.83 13.87
C MET A 194 12.04 4.32 13.83
N ALA A 195 12.85 3.57 14.59
CA ALA A 195 12.67 2.12 14.71
C ALA A 195 11.29 1.76 15.26
N GLU A 196 10.82 2.48 16.29
CA GLU A 196 9.49 2.25 16.86
C GLU A 196 8.36 2.57 15.88
N LYS A 197 8.50 3.63 15.06
CA LYS A 197 7.58 3.93 13.96
C LYS A 197 7.57 2.81 12.92
N ASN A 198 8.74 2.28 12.55
CA ASN A 198 8.88 1.18 11.61
C ASN A 198 8.19 -0.08 12.15
N PHE A 199 8.42 -0.44 13.42
CA PHE A 199 7.75 -1.57 14.07
C PHE A 199 6.25 -1.38 14.13
N LYS A 200 5.77 -0.19 14.49
CA LYS A 200 4.33 0.07 14.50
C LYS A 200 3.71 -0.09 13.12
N THR A 201 4.38 0.39 12.08
CA THR A 201 3.88 0.26 10.72
C THR A 201 3.87 -1.20 10.26
N ALA A 202 4.91 -1.97 10.59
CA ALA A 202 4.99 -3.40 10.31
C ALA A 202 3.92 -4.21 11.07
N GLU A 203 3.64 -3.87 12.34
CA GLU A 203 2.51 -4.43 13.10
C GLU A 203 1.20 -4.23 12.34
N ASP A 204 0.88 -2.98 12.01
CA ASP A 204 -0.39 -2.61 11.38
C ASP A 204 -0.56 -3.29 10.01
N ALA A 205 0.53 -3.35 9.23
CA ALA A 205 0.52 -4.00 7.93
C ALA A 205 0.38 -5.53 8.05
N SER A 206 0.99 -6.16 9.05
CA SER A 206 0.80 -7.59 9.33
C SER A 206 -0.64 -7.91 9.74
N ARG A 207 -1.27 -7.03 10.55
CA ARG A 207 -2.69 -7.14 10.92
C ARG A 207 -3.63 -6.92 9.73
N GLU A 208 -3.23 -6.10 8.79
CA GLU A 208 -3.96 -5.89 7.54
C GLU A 208 -3.94 -7.15 6.67
N LEU A 209 -2.78 -7.77 6.49
CA LEU A 209 -2.67 -9.06 5.79
C LEU A 209 -3.47 -10.16 6.50
N GLN A 210 -3.46 -10.19 7.83
CA GLN A 210 -4.29 -11.11 8.62
C GLN A 210 -5.78 -10.94 8.26
N ARG A 211 -6.28 -9.68 8.23
CA ARG A 211 -7.66 -9.37 7.85
C ARG A 211 -7.97 -9.77 6.40
N VAL A 212 -7.02 -9.62 5.47
CA VAL A 212 -7.19 -10.08 4.07
C VAL A 212 -7.44 -11.60 4.03
N VAL A 213 -6.63 -12.39 4.74
CA VAL A 213 -6.80 -13.86 4.81
C VAL A 213 -8.14 -14.24 5.45
N GLU A 214 -8.51 -13.58 6.55
CA GLU A 214 -9.77 -13.85 7.25
C GLU A 214 -10.99 -13.53 6.39
N ASN A 215 -11.00 -12.36 5.71
CA ASN A 215 -12.07 -11.97 4.80
C ASN A 215 -12.17 -12.94 3.62
N TRP A 216 -11.03 -13.33 3.04
CA TRP A 216 -10.96 -14.32 1.97
C TRP A 216 -11.53 -15.68 2.41
N PHE A 217 -11.15 -16.18 3.60
CA PHE A 217 -11.67 -17.44 4.13
C PHE A 217 -13.18 -17.36 4.44
N ASN A 218 -13.61 -16.27 5.06
CA ASN A 218 -15.02 -16.04 5.41
C ASN A 218 -15.91 -16.01 4.17
N TYR A 219 -15.41 -15.47 3.05
CA TYR A 219 -16.11 -15.56 1.77
C TYR A 219 -16.39 -17.02 1.40
N TYR A 220 -15.41 -17.92 1.42
CA TYR A 220 -15.63 -19.31 0.98
C TYR A 220 -16.46 -20.16 1.93
N ARG A 221 -16.43 -19.87 3.24
CA ARG A 221 -17.16 -20.60 4.30
C ARG A 221 -18.67 -20.72 4.03
N GLY A 222 -19.25 -19.80 3.25
CA GLY A 222 -20.68 -19.78 2.90
C GLY A 222 -21.07 -20.34 1.53
N TYR A 223 -20.11 -20.62 0.63
CA TYR A 223 -20.42 -20.91 -0.78
C TYR A 223 -20.05 -22.32 -1.24
N ASN A 224 -18.95 -22.90 -0.74
CA ASN A 224 -18.47 -24.21 -1.19
C ASN A 224 -18.09 -25.09 0.02
N PRO A 225 -18.95 -26.02 0.45
CA PRO A 225 -18.71 -26.87 1.61
C PRO A 225 -17.45 -27.74 1.49
N LEU A 226 -17.19 -28.31 0.29
CA LEU A 226 -16.02 -29.15 0.05
C LEU A 226 -14.73 -28.35 0.17
N LEU A 227 -14.67 -27.20 -0.52
CA LEU A 227 -13.51 -26.30 -0.43
C LEU A 227 -13.30 -25.84 1.02
N THR A 228 -14.37 -25.42 1.69
CA THR A 228 -14.34 -24.95 3.09
C THR A 228 -13.74 -26.01 4.00
N TRP A 229 -14.14 -27.27 3.87
CA TRP A 229 -13.60 -28.36 4.69
C TRP A 229 -12.07 -28.48 4.55
N TRP A 230 -11.55 -28.43 3.32
CA TRP A 230 -10.11 -28.51 3.06
C TRP A 230 -9.32 -27.31 3.59
N ILE A 231 -9.86 -26.09 3.44
CA ILE A 231 -9.09 -24.87 3.74
C ILE A 231 -9.26 -24.35 5.18
N THR A 232 -10.23 -24.85 5.95
CA THR A 232 -10.52 -24.31 7.29
C THR A 232 -9.31 -24.35 8.23
N ALA A 233 -8.70 -25.53 8.40
CA ALA A 233 -7.53 -25.69 9.26
C ALA A 233 -6.32 -24.86 8.77
N PRO A 234 -5.90 -24.94 7.49
CA PRO A 234 -4.72 -24.21 7.04
C PRO A 234 -4.94 -22.68 6.98
N SER A 235 -6.15 -22.20 6.68
CA SER A 235 -6.46 -20.75 6.72
C SER A 235 -6.42 -20.20 8.14
N LYS A 236 -6.96 -20.95 9.12
CA LYS A 236 -6.88 -20.58 10.54
C LYS A 236 -5.42 -20.56 11.03
N LYS A 237 -4.61 -21.52 10.60
CA LYS A 237 -3.18 -21.55 10.90
C LYS A 237 -2.47 -20.32 10.32
N LEU A 238 -2.73 -20.00 9.05
CA LEU A 238 -2.15 -18.83 8.38
C LEU A 238 -2.54 -17.51 9.09
N SER A 239 -3.82 -17.30 9.41
CA SER A 239 -4.25 -16.12 10.17
C SER A 239 -3.57 -16.05 11.55
N THR A 240 -3.50 -17.16 12.28
CA THR A 240 -2.80 -17.23 13.58
C THR A 240 -1.32 -16.87 13.45
N SER A 241 -0.62 -17.40 12.44
CA SER A 241 0.79 -17.09 12.19
C SER A 241 1.01 -15.61 11.87
N LEU A 242 0.14 -14.99 11.06
CA LEU A 242 0.18 -13.55 10.80
C LEU A 242 -0.09 -12.71 12.06
N GLY A 243 -1.03 -13.14 12.90
CA GLY A 243 -1.32 -12.49 14.18
C GLY A 243 -0.13 -12.54 15.14
N ALA A 244 0.49 -13.71 15.27
CA ALA A 244 1.69 -13.90 16.09
C ALA A 244 2.90 -13.15 15.52
N TYR A 245 3.02 -13.04 14.19
CA TYR A 245 4.02 -12.22 13.53
C TYR A 245 3.84 -10.74 13.85
N ALA A 246 2.61 -10.22 13.77
CA ALA A 246 2.31 -8.84 14.15
C ALA A 246 2.65 -8.56 15.62
N ASP A 247 2.40 -9.53 16.50
CA ASP A 247 2.67 -9.39 17.94
C ASP A 247 4.15 -9.22 18.29
N VAL A 248 5.08 -9.68 17.44
CA VAL A 248 6.52 -9.44 17.62
C VAL A 248 6.83 -7.95 17.69
N PHE A 249 6.12 -7.14 16.89
CA PHE A 249 6.34 -5.70 16.82
C PHE A 249 5.66 -4.92 17.95
N LYS A 250 4.79 -5.54 18.75
CA LYS A 250 4.12 -4.83 19.86
C LYS A 250 5.14 -4.39 20.90
N PRO A 251 5.05 -3.15 21.41
CA PRO A 251 5.89 -2.72 22.52
C PRO A 251 5.60 -3.61 23.75
N ASP A 252 6.65 -3.99 24.46
CA ASP A 252 6.52 -4.83 25.65
C ASP A 252 5.62 -4.12 26.70
N PRO A 253 4.46 -4.70 27.07
CA PRO A 253 3.54 -4.07 28.01
C PRO A 253 4.15 -3.87 29.40
N LYS A 254 5.17 -4.65 29.79
CA LYS A 254 5.86 -4.54 31.08
C LYS A 254 6.94 -3.46 31.09
N HIS A 255 7.41 -3.07 29.91
CA HIS A 255 8.44 -2.06 29.73
C HIS A 255 7.92 -0.92 28.85
N LYS A 256 6.73 -0.41 29.17
CA LYS A 256 6.32 0.90 28.66
C LYS A 256 7.45 1.87 29.03
N PRO A 257 8.11 2.52 28.07
CA PRO A 257 9.15 3.48 28.39
C PRO A 257 8.53 4.50 29.34
N LYS A 258 9.11 4.67 30.53
CA LYS A 258 8.76 5.81 31.38
C LYS A 258 8.88 7.03 30.48
N PRO A 259 7.89 7.95 30.45
CA PRO A 259 8.03 9.17 29.68
C PRO A 259 9.37 9.78 30.07
N ILE A 260 10.28 9.85 29.10
CA ILE A 260 11.56 10.50 29.29
C ILE A 260 11.18 11.91 29.73
N GLN A 261 11.50 12.27 30.97
CA GLN A 261 11.48 13.66 31.37
C GLN A 261 12.53 14.33 30.49
N LYS A 262 12.11 14.83 29.32
CA LYS A 262 12.98 15.65 28.48
C LYS A 262 13.47 16.76 29.41
N PRO A 263 14.79 16.96 29.58
CA PRO A 263 15.27 18.08 30.37
C PRO A 263 14.55 19.32 29.84
N LYS A 264 13.90 20.09 30.71
CA LYS A 264 13.31 21.38 30.35
C LYS A 264 14.44 22.19 29.72
N LYS A 265 14.47 22.27 28.39
CA LYS A 265 15.37 23.19 27.70
C LYS A 265 14.87 24.57 28.05
N GLU A 266 15.70 25.44 28.61
CA GLU A 266 15.29 26.83 28.84
C GLU A 266 14.99 27.51 27.50
N GLY A 267 13.90 28.29 27.43
CA GLY A 267 13.46 29.02 26.23
C GLY A 267 12.08 28.58 25.69
N PHE A 268 11.62 29.21 24.61
CA PHE A 268 10.30 28.99 23.98
C PHE A 268 10.02 27.51 23.63
N ASN A 269 11.07 26.75 23.28
CA ASN A 269 10.99 25.32 22.98
C ASN A 269 11.06 24.41 24.24
N GLY A 270 11.10 25.00 25.43
CA GLY A 270 11.06 24.33 26.72
C GLY A 270 9.66 24.00 27.22
N GLU A 271 8.70 24.85 26.86
CA GLU A 271 7.29 24.72 27.22
C GLU A 271 6.52 23.87 26.20
N ASN A 272 6.93 23.91 24.93
CA ASN A 272 6.39 23.07 23.87
C ASN A 272 7.39 21.97 23.49
N HIS A 273 7.10 20.73 23.89
CA HIS A 273 7.96 19.54 23.73
C HIS A 273 8.17 19.04 22.28
N ALA A 274 7.85 19.85 21.27
CA ALA A 274 8.02 19.51 19.86
C ALA A 274 9.49 19.61 19.47
N SER A 275 10.03 18.55 18.88
CA SER A 275 11.37 18.61 18.26
C SER A 275 11.34 19.63 17.12
N PRO A 276 12.42 20.41 16.92
CA PRO A 276 12.48 21.38 15.83
C PRO A 276 12.27 20.66 14.51
N VAL A 277 11.42 21.23 13.67
CA VAL A 277 10.96 20.63 12.42
C VAL A 277 12.08 20.51 11.37
N GLY A 278 13.16 21.28 11.53
CA GLY A 278 14.29 21.34 10.59
C GLY A 278 14.05 22.35 9.46
N GLU A 279 15.14 22.81 8.83
CA GLU A 279 15.08 23.84 7.79
C GLU A 279 14.29 23.40 6.56
N GLU A 280 14.54 22.20 6.03
CA GLU A 280 13.88 21.68 4.83
C GLU A 280 12.36 21.53 5.02
N GLN A 281 11.95 20.98 6.15
CA GLN A 281 10.54 20.80 6.45
C GLN A 281 9.87 22.14 6.78
N LEU A 282 10.56 23.08 7.41
CA LEU A 282 10.04 24.45 7.59
C LEU A 282 9.85 25.14 6.24
N ALA A 283 10.82 25.06 5.32
CA ALA A 283 10.69 25.62 3.98
C ALA A 283 9.52 25.00 3.21
N THR A 284 9.30 23.69 3.38
CA THR A 284 8.14 22.99 2.81
C THR A 284 6.83 23.50 3.40
N LEU A 285 6.74 23.67 4.72
CA LEU A 285 5.56 24.22 5.39
C LEU A 285 5.27 25.67 4.98
N LEU A 286 6.30 26.52 4.87
CA LEU A 286 6.14 27.90 4.40
C LEU A 286 5.60 27.96 2.97
N ARG A 287 6.10 27.09 2.08
CA ARG A 287 5.60 26.95 0.71
C ARG A 287 4.14 26.47 0.70
N GLN A 288 3.80 25.50 1.56
CA GLN A 288 2.45 24.98 1.70
C GLN A 288 1.46 26.05 2.21
N GLU A 289 1.90 26.95 3.07
CA GLU A 289 1.10 28.08 3.57
C GLU A 289 1.18 29.32 2.66
N MET A 290 1.78 29.21 1.47
CA MET A 290 1.97 30.30 0.51
C MET A 290 2.68 31.54 1.09
N ILE A 291 3.58 31.34 2.06
CA ILE A 291 4.37 32.42 2.65
C ILE A 291 5.56 32.70 1.72
N PRO A 292 5.68 33.93 1.18
CA PRO A 292 6.68 34.26 0.14
C PRO A 292 8.10 34.43 0.69
N TYR A 293 8.29 34.31 2.00
CA TYR A 293 9.57 34.56 2.67
C TYR A 293 10.23 33.24 3.12
N PRO A 294 11.54 33.06 2.90
CA PRO A 294 12.28 31.96 3.49
C PRO A 294 12.39 32.11 5.01
N ALA A 295 12.57 31.00 5.72
CA ALA A 295 12.69 30.97 7.18
C ALA A 295 13.75 31.96 7.71
N ALA A 296 14.91 32.05 7.03
CA ALA A 296 15.98 32.97 7.41
C ALA A 296 15.58 34.46 7.31
N GLU A 297 14.71 34.82 6.36
CA GLU A 297 14.23 36.19 6.21
C GLU A 297 13.15 36.51 7.24
N LEU A 298 12.26 35.57 7.55
CA LEU A 298 11.30 35.71 8.65
C LEU A 298 11.99 35.98 9.99
N ILE A 299 13.14 35.34 10.24
CA ILE A 299 13.95 35.59 11.45
C ILE A 299 14.58 36.99 11.43
N ARG A 300 14.96 37.52 10.25
CA ARG A 300 15.52 38.87 10.14
C ARG A 300 14.47 39.97 10.30
N LEU A 301 13.22 39.67 9.93
CA LEU A 301 12.08 40.57 10.06
C LEU A 301 11.50 40.59 11.49
N GLY A 302 11.85 39.59 12.32
CA GLY A 302 11.33 39.38 13.68
C GLY A 302 12.31 39.76 14.79
#